data_AF-A0A1V1WU25-F1
#
_entry.id   AF-A0A1V1WU25-F1
#
_cell.length_a   1.000
_cell.length_b   1.000
_cell.length_c   1.000
_cell.angle_alpha   90.00
_cell.angle_beta   90.00
_cell.angle_gamma   90.00
#
_symmetry.space_group_name_H-M   'P 1'
#
loop_
_entity.id
_entity.type
_entity.pdbx_description
1 polymer ?
#
loop_
_entity_poly.entity_id
_entity_poly.type
_entity_poly.pdbx_seq_one_letter_code
_entity_poly.pdbx_strand_id
1 'polypeptide(L)'
;MSHKPIARCEANGVDAHEYPFYVKPAHGMEPAYIFLEDHVYNFNNEEKNEIGRYLIHIQCEKDLENLGYERDNEGVFVVSQLEKPWLHR
;
A
#
# COMPACT_ATOMS: atom_id res chain seq x y z
N MET A 1 0.57 -21.88 10.04
CA MET A 1 -0.70 -21.20 9.71
C MET A 1 -0.32 -20.00 8.87
N SER A 2 -0.66 -19.99 7.58
CA SER A 2 -0.37 -18.83 6.73
C SER A 2 -1.47 -17.81 6.99
N HIS A 3 -1.19 -16.82 7.84
CA HIS A 3 -2.12 -15.72 8.09
C HIS A 3 -2.24 -14.92 6.79
N LYS A 4 -3.44 -14.92 6.22
CA LYS A 4 -3.77 -14.14 5.03
C LYS A 4 -3.43 -12.66 5.27
N PRO A 5 -2.82 -11.94 4.31
CA PRO A 5 -2.60 -10.51 4.48
C PRO A 5 -3.92 -9.74 4.51
N ILE A 6 -3.89 -8.60 5.20
CA ILE A 6 -4.96 -7.60 5.22
C ILE A 6 -4.98 -6.84 3.90
N ALA A 7 -3.80 -6.38 3.48
CA ALA A 7 -3.62 -5.63 2.24
C ALA A 7 -2.38 -6.12 1.48
N ARG A 8 -2.46 -6.07 0.15
CA ARG A 8 -1.39 -6.45 -0.77
C ARG A 8 -1.13 -5.30 -1.74
N CYS A 9 0.15 -5.01 -1.96
CA CYS A 9 0.59 -4.13 -3.02
C CYS A 9 1.55 -4.89 -3.91
N GLU A 10 1.07 -5.28 -5.09
CA GLU A 10 1.89 -5.99 -6.07
C GLU A 10 2.96 -5.07 -6.67
N ALA A 11 2.68 -3.77 -6.77
CA ALA A 11 3.57 -2.79 -7.39
C ALA A 11 4.93 -2.66 -6.66
N ASN A 12 4.96 -2.86 -5.34
CA ASN A 12 6.21 -2.94 -4.56
C ASN A 12 6.44 -4.30 -3.86
N GLY A 13 5.57 -5.28 -4.11
CA GLY A 13 5.69 -6.63 -3.57
C GLY A 13 5.53 -6.72 -2.04
N VAL A 14 4.75 -5.83 -1.43
CA VAL A 14 4.55 -5.79 0.03
C VAL A 14 3.16 -6.31 0.40
N ASP A 15 3.14 -7.26 1.34
CA ASP A 15 1.93 -7.77 1.99
C ASP A 15 1.89 -7.27 3.44
N ALA A 16 0.84 -6.54 3.81
CA ALA A 16 0.58 -6.10 5.19
C ALA A 16 -0.29 -7.13 5.90
N HIS A 17 0.26 -7.79 6.92
CA HIS A 17 -0.44 -8.83 7.69
C HIS A 17 -1.08 -8.31 8.98
N GLU A 18 -0.67 -7.13 9.44
CA GLU A 18 -1.15 -6.50 10.66
C GLU A 18 -1.29 -5.00 10.49
N TYR A 19 -2.05 -4.39 11.39
CA TYR A 19 -2.10 -2.94 11.56
C TYR A 19 -1.10 -2.50 12.64
N PRO A 20 -0.62 -1.25 12.56
CA PRO A 20 -0.86 -0.31 11.47
C PRO A 20 0.17 -0.45 10.33
N PHE A 21 -0.13 0.18 9.20
CA PHE A 21 0.81 0.36 8.11
C PHE A 21 0.50 1.67 7.38
N TYR A 22 1.30 2.03 6.39
CA TYR A 22 1.12 3.24 5.60
C TYR A 22 0.83 2.93 4.15
N VAL A 23 0.00 3.77 3.54
CA VAL A 23 -0.23 3.78 2.10
C VAL A 23 0.22 5.11 1.54
N LYS A 24 1.08 5.08 0.52
CA LYS A 24 1.29 6.20 -0.40
C LYS A 24 0.28 6.04 -1.53
N PRO A 25 -0.73 6.92 -1.67
CA PRO A 25 -1.68 6.85 -2.78
C PRO A 25 -1.00 7.01 -4.14
N ALA A 26 -1.67 6.56 -5.20
CA ALA A 26 -1.21 6.77 -6.57
C ALA A 26 -1.11 8.28 -6.87
N HIS A 27 -0.08 8.68 -7.60
CA HIS A 27 0.16 10.08 -7.96
C HIS A 27 0.63 10.18 -9.42
N GLY A 28 -0.24 10.67 -10.30
CA GLY A 28 0.07 10.74 -11.73
C GLY A 28 0.25 9.35 -12.33
N MET A 29 1.45 9.05 -12.82
CA MET A 29 1.82 7.73 -13.35
C MET A 29 2.42 6.79 -12.29
N GLU A 30 2.61 7.26 -11.06
CA GLU A 30 3.13 6.40 -9.99
C GLU A 30 2.00 5.61 -9.33
N PRO A 31 2.16 4.28 -9.16
CA PRO A 31 1.19 3.46 -8.46
C PRO A 31 1.16 3.77 -6.96
N ALA A 32 0.12 3.28 -6.29
CA ALA A 32 0.07 3.33 -4.83
C ALA A 32 1.00 2.26 -4.22
N TYR A 33 1.58 2.56 -3.06
CA TYR A 33 2.51 1.67 -2.37
C TYR A 33 2.15 1.46 -0.90
N ILE A 34 2.41 0.25 -0.41
CA ILE A 34 2.35 -0.05 1.03
C ILE A 34 3.73 0.11 1.65
N PHE A 35 3.80 0.78 2.80
CA PHE A 35 4.98 0.83 3.65
C PHE A 35 4.62 0.31 5.05
N LEU A 36 5.33 -0.72 5.52
CA LEU A 36 5.20 -1.20 6.89
C LEU A 36 5.83 -0.19 7.85
N GLU A 37 5.46 -0.20 9.14
CA GLU A 37 6.03 0.73 10.13
C GLU A 37 7.57 0.66 10.16
N ASP A 38 8.14 -0.54 10.11
CA ASP A 38 9.58 -0.75 10.07
C ASP A 38 10.24 -0.12 8.83
N HIS A 39 9.55 -0.10 7.68
CA HIS A 39 10.08 0.56 6.49
C HIS A 39 10.16 2.07 6.72
N VAL A 40 9.09 2.68 7.25
CA VAL A 40 9.01 4.12 7.50
C VAL A 40 9.97 4.57 8.60
N TYR A 41 10.17 3.75 9.63
CA TYR A 41 11.14 4.03 10.70
C TYR A 41 12.57 4.20 10.13
N ASN A 42 12.91 3.36 9.14
CA ASN A 42 14.22 3.34 8.51
C ASN A 42 14.40 4.38 7.39
N PHE A 43 13.38 5.21 7.11
CA PHE A 43 13.53 6.27 6.11
C PHE A 43 14.63 7.25 6.50
N ASN A 44 15.48 7.57 5.52
CA ASN A 44 16.44 8.65 5.60
C ASN A 44 15.74 10.02 5.53
N ASN A 45 16.50 11.10 5.72
CA ASN A 45 15.94 12.45 5.75
C ASN A 45 15.31 12.89 4.42
N GLU A 46 15.82 12.39 3.29
CA GLU A 46 15.29 12.69 1.96
C GLU A 46 13.96 11.98 1.75
N GLU A 47 13.90 10.67 2.04
CA GLU A 47 12.67 9.86 1.96
C GLU A 47 11.56 10.39 2.86
N LYS A 48 11.89 10.83 4.09
CA LYS A 48 10.91 11.46 5.00
C LYS A 48 10.33 12.75 4.43
N ASN A 49 11.15 13.57 3.78
CA ASN A 49 10.70 14.83 3.20
C ASN A 49 9.89 14.63 1.91
N GLU A 50 10.29 13.68 1.07
CA GLU A 50 9.68 13.45 -0.23
C GLU A 50 8.41 12.59 -0.12
N ILE A 51 8.50 11.46 0.58
CA ILE A 51 7.43 10.45 0.64
C ILE A 51 6.58 10.64 1.89
N GLY A 52 7.21 10.96 3.03
CA GLY A 52 6.54 11.00 4.34
C GLY A 52 5.27 11.86 4.38
N ARG A 53 5.25 12.99 3.65
CA ARG A 53 4.07 13.88 3.57
C ARG A 53 2.87 13.29 2.84
N TYR A 54 3.08 12.24 2.04
CA TYR A 54 2.04 11.56 1.26
C TYR A 54 1.58 10.25 1.89
N LEU A 55 2.24 9.81 2.96
CA LEU A 55 1.88 8.58 3.66
C LEU A 55 0.59 8.80 4.45
N ILE A 56 -0.40 7.95 4.17
CA ILE A 56 -1.63 7.86 4.94
C ILE A 56 -1.49 6.69 5.90
N HIS A 57 -1.68 6.96 7.19
CA HIS A 57 -1.60 5.96 8.24
C HIS A 57 -2.89 5.13 8.27
N ILE A 58 -2.78 3.83 8.04
CA ILE A 58 -3.88 2.88 8.02
C ILE A 58 -3.90 2.14 9.36
N GLN A 59 -4.93 2.37 10.15
CA GLN A 59 -5.09 1.79 11.48
C GLN A 59 -6.16 0.68 11.50
N CYS A 60 -7.06 0.68 10.52
CA CYS A 60 -8.13 -0.30 10.41
C CYS A 60 -8.63 -0.47 8.97
N GLU A 61 -9.51 -1.47 8.76
CA GLU A 61 -10.11 -1.75 7.45
C GLU A 61 -10.91 -0.55 6.92
N LYS A 62 -11.58 0.19 7.81
CA LYS A 62 -12.39 1.34 7.44
C LYS A 62 -11.58 2.45 6.79
N ASP A 63 -10.29 2.58 7.13
CA ASP A 63 -9.42 3.57 6.49
C ASP A 63 -9.19 3.23 5.02
N LEU A 64 -8.99 1.94 4.71
CA LEU A 64 -8.84 1.45 3.33
C LEU A 64 -10.14 1.59 2.54
N GLU A 65 -11.28 1.27 3.15
CA GLU A 65 -12.61 1.44 2.54
C GLU A 65 -12.90 2.92 2.25
N ASN A 66 -12.57 3.83 3.18
CA ASN A 66 -12.72 5.27 2.99
C ASN A 66 -11.83 5.82 1.87
N LEU A 67 -10.67 5.19 1.64
CA LEU A 67 -9.77 5.50 0.52
C LEU A 67 -10.23 4.88 -0.81
N GLY A 68 -11.28 4.05 -0.79
CA GLY A 68 -11.84 3.42 -1.98
C GLY A 68 -11.11 2.16 -2.43
N TYR A 69 -10.28 1.55 -1.58
CA TYR A 69 -9.64 0.28 -1.91
C TYR A 69 -10.63 -0.87 -1.81
N GLU A 70 -10.62 -1.73 -2.82
CA GLU A 70 -11.47 -2.91 -2.90
C GLU A 70 -10.74 -4.16 -2.41
N ARG A 71 -11.52 -5.10 -1.87
CA ARG A 71 -11.04 -6.45 -1.54
C ARG A 71 -11.16 -7.36 -2.76
N ASP A 72 -10.20 -8.25 -2.93
CA ASP A 72 -10.29 -9.33 -3.91
C ASP A 72 -11.27 -10.44 -3.45
N ASN A 73 -11.43 -11.49 -4.28
CA ASN A 73 -12.26 -12.67 -3.96
C ASN A 73 -11.80 -13.42 -2.71
N GLU A 74 -10.60 -13.12 -2.26
CA GLU A 74 -9.96 -13.71 -1.12
C GLU A 74 -10.24 -12.87 0.15
N GLY A 75 -10.64 -11.60 0.03
CA GLY A 75 -10.88 -10.68 1.14
C GLY A 75 -9.68 -9.81 1.48
N VAL A 76 -8.65 -9.76 0.62
CA VAL A 76 -7.45 -8.92 0.77
C VAL A 76 -7.65 -7.61 0.04
N PHE A 77 -7.33 -6.47 0.67
CA PHE A 77 -7.32 -5.19 -0.01
C PHE A 77 -6.18 -5.11 -1.03
N VAL A 78 -6.50 -4.79 -2.30
CA VAL A 78 -5.49 -4.66 -3.36
C VAL A 78 -5.16 -3.18 -3.55
N VAL A 79 -4.02 -2.73 -3.02
CA VAL A 79 -3.61 -1.31 -3.02
C VAL A 79 -3.12 -0.87 -4.40
N SER A 80 -2.37 -1.71 -5.09
CA SER A 80 -2.01 -1.53 -6.50
C SER A 80 -1.60 -2.86 -7.08
N GLN A 81 -2.04 -3.10 -8.32
CA GLN A 81 -1.63 -4.25 -9.11
C GLN A 81 -0.27 -3.98 -9.75
N LEU A 82 0.42 -5.05 -10.17
CA LEU A 82 1.59 -4.91 -11.03
C LEU A 82 1.10 -4.25 -12.33
N GLU A 83 1.51 -3.01 -12.61
CA GLU A 83 1.27 -2.43 -13.92
C GLU A 83 1.86 -3.41 -14.93
N LYS A 84 1.02 -4.05 -15.75
CA LYS A 84 1.49 -4.77 -16.92
C LYS A 84 1.85 -3.68 -17.92
N PRO A 85 3.13 -3.39 -18.20
CA PRO A 85 3.52 -2.25 -19.04
C PRO A 85 3.13 -2.42 -20.53
N TRP A 86 2.33 -3.43 -20.88
CA TRP A 86 2.07 -3.87 -22.24
C TRP A 86 0.59 -3.97 -22.62
N LEU A 87 -0.35 -3.46 -21.81
CA LEU A 87 -1.78 -3.42 -22.17
C LEU A 87 -2.26 -1.97 -22.37
N HIS A 88 -1.55 -1.24 -23.23
CA HIS A 88 -2.23 -0.30 -24.10
C HIS A 88 -2.64 -1.07 -25.37
N ARG A 89 -3.93 -1.29 -25.55
CA ARG A 89 -4.54 -1.67 -26.83
C ARG A 89 -5.75 -0.81 -27.08
#